data_AF-A0A352VCK3-F1
#
_entry.id   AF-A0A352VCK3-F1
#
_cell.length_a   1.000
_cell.length_b   1.000
_cell.length_c   1.000
_cell.angle_alpha   90.00
_cell.angle_beta   90.00
_cell.angle_gamma   90.00
#
_symmetry.space_group_name_H-M   'P 1'
#
loop_
_entity.id
_entity.type
_entity.pdbx_description
1 polymer ?
#
loop_
_entity_poly.entity_id
_entity_poly.type
_entity_poly.pdbx_seq_one_letter_code
_entity_poly.pdbx_strand_id
1 'polypeptide(L)'
;MKNVKNETIEFDIDEINFHPVLKDVENMFYLFLLSIRSLSDLDVQNILRTKDSTQEGYLMFVKMLDKFNHTTNLKIERNGTIAISKMNVLKEMIFMGKAMAIIAYDFLSLSKYNAIINKDIEFQFLRHVRNGAAHNNKFNLKDENGNWKIEEGKSIEWGGMKIDKRLQGTNVFNDFISIFAVFLLAKHFSDKLIEIDNSNGLK
;
A
#
# COMPACT_ATOMS: atom_id res chain seq x y z
N MET A 1 -14.11 -6.57 29.13
CA MET A 1 -13.39 -6.68 27.85
C MET A 1 -14.41 -6.99 26.76
N LYS A 2 -14.66 -6.08 25.82
CA LYS A 2 -15.52 -6.37 24.67
C LYS A 2 -14.70 -7.15 23.65
N ASN A 3 -15.14 -8.36 23.31
CA ASN A 3 -14.63 -9.14 22.19
C ASN A 3 -14.83 -8.31 20.91
N VAL A 4 -13.75 -7.74 20.38
CA VAL A 4 -13.73 -7.23 19.01
C VAL A 4 -13.76 -8.45 18.11
N LYS A 5 -14.90 -8.70 17.45
CA LYS A 5 -14.95 -9.68 16.36
C LYS A 5 -13.98 -9.18 15.30
N ASN A 6 -12.95 -9.98 14.98
CA ASN A 6 -12.18 -9.80 13.75
C ASN A 6 -13.13 -10.14 12.59
N GLU A 7 -13.93 -9.17 12.17
CA GLU A 7 -14.69 -9.28 10.93
C GLU A 7 -13.66 -9.34 9.80
N THR A 8 -13.59 -10.50 9.16
CA THR A 8 -12.79 -10.67 7.95
C THR A 8 -13.48 -9.87 6.86
N ILE A 9 -12.80 -8.86 6.33
CA ILE A 9 -13.35 -8.05 5.25
C ILE A 9 -13.04 -8.80 3.94
N GLU A 10 -14.07 -9.44 3.38
CA GLU A 10 -14.02 -10.02 2.04
C GLU A 10 -14.50 -8.98 1.03
N PHE A 11 -13.79 -8.86 -0.10
CA PHE A 11 -14.18 -8.01 -1.22
C PHE A 11 -14.26 -8.85 -2.48
N ASP A 12 -15.30 -8.61 -3.28
CA ASP A 12 -15.32 -9.06 -4.66
C ASP A 12 -14.42 -8.15 -5.50
N ILE A 13 -13.42 -8.73 -6.17
CA ILE A 13 -12.47 -7.97 -7.01
C ILE A 13 -13.20 -7.29 -8.16
N ASP A 14 -14.26 -7.91 -8.68
CA ASP A 14 -15.01 -7.37 -9.82
C ASP A 14 -15.84 -6.13 -9.44
N GLU A 15 -16.11 -5.94 -8.15
CA GLU A 15 -16.82 -4.77 -7.62
C GLU A 15 -15.88 -3.61 -7.26
N ILE A 16 -14.56 -3.84 -7.25
CA ILE A 16 -13.59 -2.80 -6.93
C ILE A 16 -13.37 -1.94 -8.18
N ASN A 17 -13.83 -0.70 -8.11
CA ASN A 17 -13.50 0.32 -9.09
C ASN A 17 -13.29 1.67 -8.41
N PHE A 18 -12.05 2.16 -8.43
CA PHE A 18 -11.74 3.42 -7.78
C PHE A 18 -12.20 4.60 -8.63
N HIS A 19 -12.60 5.67 -7.95
CA HIS A 19 -12.80 6.98 -8.53
C HIS A 19 -11.57 7.39 -9.36
N PRO A 20 -11.72 8.04 -10.53
CA PRO A 20 -10.61 8.36 -11.43
C PRO A 20 -9.39 9.01 -10.76
N VAL A 21 -9.60 9.87 -9.76
CA VAL A 21 -8.53 10.52 -8.97
C VAL A 21 -7.59 9.52 -8.29
N LEU A 22 -8.07 8.34 -7.93
CA LEU A 22 -7.32 7.30 -7.22
C LEU A 22 -7.07 6.05 -8.07
N LYS A 23 -7.39 6.06 -9.37
CA LYS A 23 -7.28 4.88 -10.24
C LYS A 23 -5.84 4.36 -10.32
N ASP A 24 -4.85 5.24 -10.29
CA ASP A 24 -3.44 4.83 -10.29
C ASP A 24 -3.03 4.11 -9.00
N VAL A 25 -3.66 4.42 -7.86
CA VAL A 25 -3.44 3.69 -6.60
C VAL A 25 -3.99 2.26 -6.71
N GLU A 26 -5.16 2.11 -7.31
CA GLU A 26 -5.76 0.80 -7.60
C GLU A 26 -4.88 -0.03 -8.54
N ASN A 27 -4.51 0.55 -9.68
CA ASN A 27 -3.68 -0.11 -10.70
C ASN A 27 -2.32 -0.52 -10.12
N MET A 28 -1.69 0.35 -9.32
CA MET A 28 -0.41 0.05 -8.67
C MET A 28 -0.52 -1.13 -7.69
N PHE A 29 -1.62 -1.24 -6.95
CA PHE A 29 -1.85 -2.36 -6.05
C PHE A 29 -1.99 -3.69 -6.81
N TYR A 30 -2.81 -3.72 -7.87
CA TYR A 30 -2.96 -4.92 -8.68
C TYR A 30 -1.68 -5.31 -9.40
N LEU A 31 -0.99 -4.33 -10.01
CA LEU A 31 0.29 -4.57 -10.67
C LEU A 31 1.30 -5.18 -9.69
N PHE A 32 1.37 -4.66 -8.47
CA PHE A 32 2.24 -5.20 -7.43
C PHE A 32 1.94 -6.66 -7.11
N LEU A 33 0.69 -6.98 -6.77
CA LEU A 33 0.31 -8.35 -6.38
C LEU A 33 0.52 -9.35 -7.52
N LEU A 34 0.10 -8.99 -8.73
CA LEU A 34 0.26 -9.83 -9.92
C LEU A 34 1.75 -10.01 -10.27
N SER A 35 2.56 -8.96 -10.12
CA SER A 35 4.01 -9.05 -10.35
C SER A 35 4.66 -9.99 -9.34
N ILE A 36 4.34 -9.87 -8.05
CA ILE A 36 4.86 -10.75 -7.00
C ILE A 36 4.46 -12.21 -7.25
N ARG A 37 3.20 -12.47 -7.59
CA ARG A 37 2.72 -13.83 -7.88
C ARG A 37 3.37 -14.43 -9.14
N SER A 38 3.52 -13.61 -10.18
CA SER A 38 4.12 -14.06 -11.45
C SER A 38 5.62 -14.29 -11.31
N LEU A 39 6.33 -13.38 -10.65
CA LEU A 39 7.78 -13.50 -10.44
C LEU A 39 8.15 -14.60 -9.44
N SER A 40 7.24 -15.04 -8.58
CA SER A 40 7.47 -16.21 -7.73
C SER A 40 7.15 -17.54 -8.42
N ASP A 41 6.59 -17.52 -9.62
CA ASP A 41 6.18 -18.72 -10.34
C ASP A 41 7.35 -19.37 -11.10
N LEU A 42 7.49 -20.69 -10.99
CA LEU A 42 8.61 -21.41 -11.60
C LEU A 42 8.55 -21.40 -13.13
N ASP A 43 7.37 -21.59 -13.71
CA ASP A 43 7.26 -21.69 -15.16
C ASP A 43 7.46 -20.32 -15.80
N VAL A 44 6.93 -19.27 -15.16
CA VAL A 44 7.21 -17.87 -15.56
C VAL A 44 8.71 -17.58 -15.46
N GLN A 45 9.36 -17.92 -14.34
CA GLN A 45 10.81 -17.75 -14.17
C GLN A 45 11.62 -18.47 -15.27
N ASN A 46 11.22 -19.68 -15.65
CA ASN A 46 11.88 -20.44 -16.72
C ASN A 46 11.68 -19.74 -18.07
N ILE A 47 10.45 -19.38 -18.43
CA ILE A 47 10.12 -18.68 -19.68
C ILE A 47 10.92 -17.38 -19.80
N LEU A 48 10.98 -16.60 -18.72
CA LEU A 48 11.71 -15.33 -18.64
C LEU A 48 13.22 -15.48 -18.75
N ARG A 49 13.77 -16.69 -18.55
CA ARG A 49 15.20 -17.00 -18.70
C ARG A 49 15.54 -17.62 -20.05
N THR A 50 14.60 -18.32 -20.69
CA THR A 50 14.84 -19.06 -21.93
C THR A 50 14.49 -18.32 -23.22
N LYS A 51 13.83 -17.15 -23.18
CA LYS A 51 13.41 -16.41 -24.40
C LYS A 51 14.50 -15.48 -24.95
N ASP A 52 15.03 -15.80 -26.13
CA ASP A 52 15.82 -14.93 -27.03
C ASP A 52 17.03 -14.19 -26.39
N SER A 53 18.08 -14.96 -26.12
CA SER A 53 19.33 -14.54 -25.48
C SER A 53 20.26 -13.64 -26.34
N THR A 54 19.82 -13.16 -27.49
CA THR A 54 20.69 -12.46 -28.48
C THR A 54 20.59 -10.93 -28.43
N GLN A 55 19.60 -10.38 -27.72
CA GLN A 55 19.48 -8.93 -27.53
C GLN A 55 20.20 -8.47 -26.25
N GLU A 56 21.04 -7.44 -26.34
CA GLU A 56 21.81 -6.88 -25.21
C GLU A 56 20.92 -6.49 -24.01
N GLY A 57 19.70 -6.02 -24.28
CA GLY A 57 18.69 -5.70 -23.25
C GLY A 57 18.20 -6.92 -22.47
N TYR A 58 18.23 -8.11 -23.07
CA TYR A 58 17.74 -9.33 -22.43
C TYR A 58 18.68 -9.83 -21.32
N LEU A 59 20.00 -9.74 -21.53
CA LEU A 59 20.96 -10.11 -20.50
C LEU A 59 20.82 -9.22 -19.26
N MET A 60 20.54 -7.93 -19.45
CA MET A 60 20.27 -7.02 -18.35
C MET A 60 19.00 -7.42 -17.59
N PHE A 61 17.93 -7.80 -18.31
CA PHE A 61 16.70 -8.27 -17.70
C PHE A 61 16.92 -9.52 -16.82
N VAL A 62 17.67 -10.51 -17.30
CA VAL A 62 18.00 -11.71 -16.50
C VAL A 62 18.77 -11.33 -15.22
N LYS A 63 19.71 -10.37 -15.30
CA LYS A 63 20.41 -9.86 -14.11
C LYS A 63 19.46 -9.15 -13.13
N MET A 64 18.46 -8.43 -13.62
CA MET A 64 17.42 -7.84 -12.76
C MET A 64 16.61 -8.93 -12.06
N LEU A 65 16.25 -10.00 -12.77
CA LEU A 65 15.55 -11.15 -12.21
C LEU A 65 16.37 -11.86 -11.13
N ASP A 66 17.67 -12.07 -11.37
CA ASP A 66 18.59 -12.65 -10.37
C ASP A 66 18.71 -11.78 -9.13
N LYS A 67 18.84 -10.46 -9.32
CA LYS A 67 18.87 -9.48 -8.23
C LYS A 67 17.57 -9.52 -7.41
N PHE A 68 16.41 -9.60 -8.08
CA PHE A 68 15.12 -9.74 -7.42
C PHE A 68 15.05 -11.04 -6.60
N ASN A 69 15.40 -12.19 -7.19
CA ASN A 69 15.40 -13.49 -6.51
C ASN A 69 16.30 -13.49 -5.27
N HIS A 70 17.50 -12.89 -5.39
CA HIS A 70 18.42 -12.75 -4.27
C HIS A 70 17.87 -11.84 -3.16
N THR A 71 17.35 -10.68 -3.53
CA THR A 71 16.84 -9.67 -2.59
C THR A 71 15.65 -10.18 -1.78
N THR A 72 14.76 -10.93 -2.43
CA THR A 72 13.56 -11.51 -1.84
C THR A 72 13.79 -12.91 -1.23
N ASN A 73 15.01 -13.45 -1.35
CA ASN A 73 15.33 -14.82 -0.95
C ASN A 73 14.34 -15.84 -1.53
N LEU A 74 13.98 -15.68 -2.80
CA LEU A 74 13.08 -16.59 -3.50
C LEU A 74 13.74 -17.98 -3.58
N LYS A 75 13.07 -18.97 -3.00
CA LYS A 75 13.45 -20.38 -3.07
C LYS A 75 12.34 -21.15 -3.76
N ILE A 76 12.71 -21.93 -4.77
CA ILE A 76 11.77 -22.80 -5.47
C ILE A 76 12.22 -24.25 -5.24
N GLU A 77 11.36 -25.01 -4.56
CA GLU A 77 11.57 -26.42 -4.25
C GLU A 77 10.65 -27.26 -5.17
N ARG A 78 11.19 -28.29 -5.81
CA ARG A 78 10.40 -29.27 -6.57
C ARG A 78 10.18 -30.54 -5.75
N ASN A 79 8.92 -30.94 -5.61
CA ASN A 79 8.54 -32.24 -5.06
C ASN A 79 7.70 -32.99 -6.09
N GLY A 80 8.37 -33.83 -6.90
CA GLY A 80 7.74 -34.49 -8.05
C GLY A 80 7.30 -33.48 -9.11
N THR A 81 6.01 -33.48 -9.43
CA THR A 81 5.38 -32.55 -10.39
C THR A 81 4.98 -31.22 -9.77
N ILE A 82 5.05 -31.07 -8.44
CA ILE A 82 4.63 -29.87 -7.73
C ILE A 82 5.86 -28.99 -7.45
N ALA A 83 5.79 -27.73 -7.88
CA ALA A 83 6.74 -26.69 -7.49
C ALA A 83 6.17 -25.85 -6.35
N ILE A 84 6.96 -25.65 -5.30
CA ILE A 84 6.61 -24.79 -4.17
C ILE A 84 7.59 -23.65 -4.12
N SER A 85 7.08 -22.42 -4.19
CA SER A 85 7.87 -21.21 -4.09
C SER A 85 7.70 -20.55 -2.72
N LYS A 86 8.81 -20.17 -2.09
CA LYS A 86 8.85 -19.42 -0.83
C LYS A 86 9.64 -18.14 -1.05
N MET A 87 9.06 -17.01 -0.69
CA MET A 87 9.66 -15.68 -0.91
C MET A 87 9.40 -14.78 0.30
N ASN A 88 10.38 -13.97 0.66
CA ASN A 88 10.23 -12.91 1.65
C ASN A 88 9.97 -11.58 0.93
N VAL A 89 8.72 -11.13 0.95
CA VAL A 89 8.27 -9.91 0.27
C VAL A 89 8.06 -8.73 1.22
N LEU A 90 8.49 -8.85 2.49
CA LEU A 90 8.17 -7.85 3.50
C LEU A 90 8.72 -6.46 3.13
N LYS A 91 9.93 -6.39 2.58
CA LYS A 91 10.54 -5.12 2.18
C LYS A 91 9.80 -4.48 1.01
N GLU A 92 9.38 -5.29 0.05
CA GLU A 92 8.62 -4.87 -1.13
C GLU A 92 7.22 -4.40 -0.73
N MET A 93 6.56 -5.10 0.21
CA MET A 93 5.28 -4.66 0.78
C MET A 93 5.41 -3.34 1.54
N ILE A 94 6.47 -3.15 2.33
CA ILE A 94 6.75 -1.87 3.02
C ILE A 94 6.97 -0.77 1.98
N PHE A 95 7.82 -1.00 0.99
CA PHE A 95 8.09 -0.04 -0.08
C PHE A 95 6.82 0.38 -0.80
N MET A 96 6.02 -0.60 -1.24
CA MET A 96 4.80 -0.34 -2.01
C MET A 96 3.72 0.31 -1.13
N GLY A 97 3.54 -0.13 0.12
CA GLY A 97 2.62 0.51 1.07
C GLY A 97 2.95 1.97 1.33
N LYS A 98 4.24 2.30 1.47
CA LYS A 98 4.70 3.70 1.59
C LYS A 98 4.37 4.51 0.34
N ALA A 99 4.65 3.98 -0.84
CA ALA A 99 4.37 4.65 -2.12
C ALA A 99 2.87 4.93 -2.28
N MET A 100 2.03 3.93 -2.00
CA MET A 100 0.56 4.06 -2.02
C MET A 100 0.05 5.13 -1.06
N ALA A 101 0.54 5.16 0.18
CA ALA A 101 0.10 6.15 1.16
C ALA A 101 0.47 7.58 0.74
N ILE A 102 1.67 7.77 0.16
CA ILE A 102 2.13 9.05 -0.35
C ILE A 102 1.27 9.50 -1.54
N ILE A 103 1.14 8.64 -2.55
CA ILE A 103 0.41 8.96 -3.79
C ILE A 103 -1.07 9.22 -3.50
N ALA A 104 -1.72 8.38 -2.69
CA ALA A 104 -3.13 8.57 -2.33
C ALA A 104 -3.36 9.92 -1.64
N TYR A 105 -2.51 10.28 -0.68
CA TYR A 105 -2.60 11.58 -0.01
C TYR A 105 -2.38 12.74 -0.98
N ASP A 106 -1.33 12.66 -1.80
CA ASP A 106 -0.96 13.75 -2.70
C ASP A 106 -2.08 13.97 -3.74
N PHE A 107 -2.62 12.92 -4.36
CA PHE A 107 -3.78 13.03 -5.27
C PHE A 107 -5.01 13.64 -4.60
N LEU A 108 -5.37 13.17 -3.41
CA LEU A 108 -6.52 13.71 -2.70
C LEU A 108 -6.32 15.19 -2.33
N SER A 109 -5.13 15.54 -1.85
CA SER A 109 -4.79 16.90 -1.41
C SER A 109 -4.77 17.92 -2.56
N LEU A 110 -4.40 17.49 -3.76
CA LEU A 110 -4.34 18.32 -4.96
C LEU A 110 -5.64 18.31 -5.76
N SER A 111 -6.59 17.43 -5.42
CA SER A 111 -7.88 17.32 -6.12
C SER A 111 -8.87 18.44 -5.74
N LYS A 112 -9.89 18.63 -6.59
CA LYS A 112 -11.04 19.53 -6.30
C LYS A 112 -11.78 19.18 -4.99
N TYR A 113 -11.66 17.94 -4.53
CA TYR A 113 -12.37 17.43 -3.35
C TYR A 113 -11.68 17.79 -2.03
N ASN A 114 -10.41 18.24 -2.06
CA ASN A 114 -9.62 18.52 -0.86
C ASN A 114 -10.33 19.48 0.11
N ALA A 115 -11.00 20.51 -0.41
CA ALA A 115 -11.72 21.48 0.41
C ALA A 115 -12.84 20.85 1.26
N ILE A 116 -13.37 19.69 0.81
CA ILE A 116 -14.42 18.93 1.49
C ILE A 116 -13.79 17.94 2.47
N ILE A 117 -12.83 17.13 1.99
CA ILE A 117 -12.33 15.97 2.74
C ILE A 117 -11.20 16.31 3.73
N ASN A 118 -10.55 17.47 3.63
CA ASN A 118 -9.34 17.75 4.41
C ASN A 118 -9.54 17.83 5.94
N LYS A 119 -10.80 17.98 6.37
CA LYS A 119 -11.22 18.01 7.78
C LYS A 119 -11.56 16.62 8.32
N ASP A 120 -11.77 15.64 7.45
CA ASP A 120 -12.17 14.29 7.84
C ASP A 120 -11.10 13.61 8.70
N ILE A 121 -11.55 12.80 9.65
CA ILE A 121 -10.64 12.08 10.54
C ILE A 121 -9.79 11.06 9.76
N GLU A 122 -10.37 10.46 8.73
CA GLU A 122 -9.69 9.54 7.82
C GLU A 122 -8.60 10.24 7.02
N PHE A 123 -8.83 11.51 6.63
CA PHE A 123 -7.85 12.27 5.87
C PHE A 123 -6.69 12.72 6.78
N GLN A 124 -7.00 13.07 8.02
CA GLN A 124 -5.99 13.30 9.05
C GLN A 124 -5.20 12.01 9.35
N PHE A 125 -5.87 10.85 9.42
CA PHE A 125 -5.22 9.55 9.59
C PHE A 125 -4.24 9.27 8.45
N LEU A 126 -4.70 9.39 7.19
CA LEU A 126 -3.88 9.24 6.00
C LEU A 126 -2.68 10.20 6.02
N ARG A 127 -2.87 11.46 6.43
CA ARG A 127 -1.80 12.45 6.56
C ARG A 127 -0.68 11.95 7.50
N HIS A 128 -1.02 11.36 8.64
CA HIS A 128 -0.02 10.84 9.57
C HIS A 128 0.70 9.60 9.03
N VAL A 129 -0.03 8.68 8.38
CA VAL A 129 0.56 7.51 7.71
C VAL A 129 1.51 7.96 6.60
N ARG A 130 1.07 8.88 5.73
CA ARG A 130 1.88 9.46 4.64
C ARG A 130 3.13 10.14 5.16
N ASN A 131 3.00 10.96 6.22
CA ASN A 131 4.15 11.62 6.81
C ASN A 131 5.16 10.60 7.33
N GLY A 132 4.71 9.58 8.07
CA GLY A 132 5.65 8.55 8.54
C GLY A 132 6.25 7.71 7.41
N ALA A 133 5.50 7.45 6.34
CA ALA A 133 6.02 6.82 5.12
C ALA A 133 7.16 7.65 4.50
N ALA A 134 6.99 8.97 4.39
CA ALA A 134 8.02 9.88 3.87
C ALA A 134 9.21 10.04 4.83
N HIS A 135 9.01 9.88 6.15
CA HIS A 135 10.04 10.03 7.17
C HIS A 135 10.66 8.69 7.59
N ASN A 136 11.34 8.02 6.65
CA ASN A 136 12.05 6.76 6.91
C ASN A 136 11.17 5.68 7.57
N ASN A 137 9.88 5.65 7.20
CA ASN A 137 8.91 4.69 7.72
C ASN A 137 8.67 4.79 9.25
N LYS A 138 8.80 5.99 9.83
CA LYS A 138 8.57 6.22 11.26
C LYS A 138 7.56 7.32 11.52
N PHE A 139 6.70 7.12 12.51
CA PHE A 139 5.78 8.17 12.94
C PHE A 139 6.54 9.40 13.45
N ASN A 140 6.26 10.55 12.83
CA ASN A 140 6.74 11.85 13.25
C ASN A 140 5.57 12.75 13.67
N LEU A 141 5.16 12.61 14.93
CA LEU A 141 4.04 13.28 15.57
C LEU A 141 4.44 14.58 16.28
N LYS A 142 5.68 15.02 16.13
CA LYS A 142 6.14 16.35 16.51
C LYS A 142 6.35 17.23 15.28
N ASP A 143 6.07 18.51 15.39
CA ASP A 143 6.43 19.52 14.39
C ASP A 143 7.94 19.85 14.44
N GLU A 144 8.37 20.75 13.56
CA GLU A 144 9.76 21.21 13.48
C GLU A 144 10.25 21.99 14.71
N ASN A 145 9.32 22.53 15.51
CA ASN A 145 9.59 23.20 16.77
C ASN A 145 9.54 22.23 17.98
N GLY A 146 9.24 20.95 17.74
CA GLY A 146 9.12 19.93 18.78
C GLY A 146 7.74 19.86 19.47
N ASN A 147 6.76 20.66 19.03
CA ASN A 147 5.40 20.62 19.56
C ASN A 147 4.64 19.40 19.04
N TRP A 148 3.71 18.88 19.84
CA TRP A 148 2.91 17.74 19.46
C TRP A 148 1.85 18.11 18.41
N LYS A 149 1.80 17.35 17.31
CA LYS A 149 0.76 17.45 16.26
C LYS A 149 -0.59 16.88 16.70
N ILE A 150 -0.60 16.08 17.77
CA ILE A 150 -1.80 15.48 18.37
C ILE A 150 -1.83 15.93 19.83
N GLU A 151 -2.97 16.46 20.28
CA GLU A 151 -3.14 16.91 21.67
C GLU A 151 -3.09 15.75 22.68
N GLU A 152 -2.87 16.08 23.96
CA GLU A 152 -2.88 15.08 25.03
C GLU A 152 -4.27 14.43 25.16
N GLY A 153 -4.31 13.10 25.30
CA GLY A 153 -5.56 12.33 25.39
C GLY A 153 -6.37 12.21 24.10
N LYS A 154 -5.96 12.88 23.01
CA LYS A 154 -6.59 12.74 21.69
C LYS A 154 -5.91 11.66 20.85
N SER A 155 -6.68 11.11 19.92
CA SER A 155 -6.22 10.15 18.93
C SER A 155 -6.94 10.35 17.61
N ILE A 156 -6.30 9.88 16.55
CA ILE A 156 -6.87 9.83 15.20
C ILE A 156 -7.06 8.36 14.86
N GLU A 157 -8.29 7.98 14.49
CA GLU A 157 -8.69 6.58 14.40
C GLU A 157 -9.36 6.28 13.06
N TRP A 158 -8.99 5.14 12.48
CA TRP A 158 -9.65 4.58 11.30
C TRP A 158 -9.46 3.06 11.27
N GLY A 159 -10.52 2.31 10.92
CA GLY A 159 -10.45 0.85 10.78
C GLY A 159 -9.94 0.11 12.02
N GLY A 160 -10.27 0.62 13.22
CA GLY A 160 -9.77 0.07 14.49
C GLY A 160 -8.30 0.38 14.82
N MET A 161 -7.57 1.07 13.93
CA MET A 161 -6.21 1.53 14.18
C MET A 161 -6.23 2.93 14.79
N LYS A 162 -5.37 3.15 15.78
CA LYS A 162 -5.34 4.39 16.59
C LYS A 162 -3.95 5.03 16.54
N ILE A 163 -3.89 6.27 16.06
CA ILE A 163 -2.68 7.10 16.08
C ILE A 163 -2.75 8.05 17.28
N ASP A 164 -1.82 7.87 18.21
CA ASP A 164 -1.62 8.76 19.35
C ASP A 164 -0.12 8.94 19.64
N LYS A 165 0.21 9.79 20.63
CA LYS A 165 1.60 10.17 20.95
C LYS A 165 2.52 8.97 21.22
N ARG A 166 2.00 7.83 21.64
CA ARG A 166 2.80 6.62 21.95
C ARG A 166 3.46 6.03 20.71
N LEU A 167 2.95 6.33 19.52
CA LEU A 167 3.54 5.87 18.27
C LEU A 167 4.77 6.69 17.83
N GLN A 168 5.11 7.81 18.48
CA GLN A 168 6.26 8.63 18.10
C GLN A 168 7.53 7.79 17.93
N GLY A 169 8.15 7.86 16.74
CA GLY A 169 9.40 7.16 16.42
C GLY A 169 9.25 5.66 16.13
N THR A 170 8.07 5.08 16.30
CA THR A 170 7.77 3.69 15.93
C THR A 170 7.57 3.54 14.43
N ASN A 171 7.71 2.32 13.91
CA ASN A 171 7.54 2.05 12.48
C ASN A 171 6.07 2.17 12.06
N VAL A 172 5.83 2.74 10.87
CA VAL A 172 4.50 2.77 10.26
C VAL A 172 4.18 1.42 9.62
N PHE A 173 4.99 1.03 8.63
CA PHE A 173 4.88 -0.26 7.97
C PHE A 173 5.96 -1.24 8.49
N ASN A 174 5.74 -2.53 8.60
CA ASN A 174 4.45 -3.23 8.53
C ASN A 174 3.90 -3.49 9.94
N ASP A 175 4.38 -2.73 10.93
CA ASP A 175 4.10 -2.95 12.36
C ASP A 175 2.76 -2.33 12.78
N PHE A 176 2.43 -1.14 12.27
CA PHE A 176 1.18 -0.45 12.58
C PHE A 176 0.12 -0.62 11.50
N ILE A 177 0.49 -0.42 10.23
CA ILE A 177 -0.42 -0.52 9.09
C ILE A 177 0.21 -1.34 7.96
N SER A 178 -0.62 -2.08 7.23
CA SER A 178 -0.22 -2.88 6.07
C SER A 178 -0.58 -2.22 4.74
N ILE A 179 0.03 -2.69 3.65
CA ILE A 179 -0.34 -2.27 2.30
C ILE A 179 -1.84 -2.49 1.99
N PHE A 180 -2.41 -3.59 2.49
CA PHE A 180 -3.84 -3.90 2.32
C PHE A 180 -4.70 -2.85 3.00
N ALA A 181 -4.36 -2.46 4.24
CA ALA A 181 -5.09 -1.41 4.95
C ALA A 181 -4.99 -0.05 4.24
N VAL A 182 -3.86 0.28 3.61
CA VAL A 182 -3.73 1.49 2.78
C VAL A 182 -4.62 1.42 1.54
N PHE A 183 -4.67 0.26 0.87
CA PHE A 183 -5.56 0.04 -0.26
C PHE A 183 -7.03 0.24 0.14
N LEU A 184 -7.44 -0.30 1.28
CA LEU A 184 -8.80 -0.11 1.81
C LEU A 184 -9.10 1.35 2.18
N LEU A 185 -8.12 2.07 2.74
CA LEU A 185 -8.26 3.49 3.02
C LEU A 185 -8.41 4.30 1.73
N ALA A 186 -7.65 3.97 0.68
CA ALA A 186 -7.82 4.60 -0.62
C ALA A 186 -9.18 4.26 -1.26
N LYS A 187 -9.68 3.03 -1.11
CA LYS A 187 -11.03 2.65 -1.55
C LYS A 187 -12.09 3.46 -0.79
N HIS A 188 -11.96 3.60 0.53
CA HIS A 188 -12.86 4.42 1.33
C HIS A 188 -12.96 5.85 0.80
N PHE A 189 -11.83 6.48 0.47
CA PHE A 189 -11.84 7.80 -0.15
C PHE A 189 -12.48 7.78 -1.53
N SER A 190 -12.17 6.78 -2.36
CA SER A 190 -12.79 6.62 -3.68
C SER A 190 -14.32 6.61 -3.59
N ASP A 191 -14.87 5.77 -2.71
CA ASP A 191 -16.32 5.67 -2.51
C ASP A 191 -16.90 7.03 -2.09
N LYS A 192 -16.21 7.72 -1.17
CA LYS A 192 -16.59 9.08 -0.73
C LYS A 192 -16.55 10.11 -1.87
N LEU A 193 -15.57 10.05 -2.77
CA LEU A 193 -15.51 10.95 -3.92
C LEU A 193 -16.69 10.73 -4.86
N ILE A 194 -17.06 9.48 -5.11
CA ILE A 194 -18.23 9.10 -5.92
C ILE A 194 -19.51 9.65 -5.28
N GLU A 195 -19.66 9.55 -3.97
CA GLU A 195 -20.80 10.13 -3.23
C GLU A 195 -20.87 11.66 -3.41
N ILE A 196 -19.74 12.35 -3.36
CA ILE A 196 -19.66 13.81 -3.55
C ILE A 196 -20.09 14.20 -4.97
N ASP A 197 -19.62 13.50 -6.01
CA ASP A 197 -20.01 13.82 -7.39
C ASP A 197 -21.50 13.57 -7.62
N ASN A 198 -22.04 12.47 -7.08
CA ASN A 198 -23.46 12.15 -7.16
C ASN A 198 -24.34 13.17 -6.42
N SER A 199 -23.86 13.71 -5.28
CA SER A 199 -24.61 14.68 -4.47
C SER A 199 -24.58 16.10 -5.05
N ASN A 200 -23.50 16.48 -5.73
CA ASN A 200 -23.32 17.83 -6.25
C ASN A 200 -23.76 18.00 -7.72
N GLY A 201 -24.26 16.95 -8.37
CA GLY A 201 -24.66 17.01 -9.79
C GLY A 201 -23.50 17.35 -10.74
N LEU A 202 -22.26 17.19 -10.29
CA LEU A 202 -21.05 17.41 -11.08
C LEU A 202 -20.82 16.18 -11.96
N LYS A 203 -21.63 16.03 -13.00
CA LYS A 203 -21.28 15.23 -14.19
C LYS A 203 -20.44 16.07 -15.14
#